data_AF-A0A8I2ZCV4-F1
#
_entry.id   AF-A0A8I2ZCV4-F1
#
_cell.length_a   1.000
_cell.length_b   1.000
_cell.length_c   1.000
_cell.angle_alpha   90.00
_cell.angle_beta   90.00
_cell.angle_gamma   90.00
#
_symmetry.space_group_name_H-M   'P 1'
#
loop_
_entity.id
_entity.type
_entity.pdbx_description
1 polymer ?
#
loop_
_entity_poly.entity_id
_entity_poly.type
_entity_poly.pdbx_seq_one_letter_code
_entity_poly.pdbx_strand_id
1 'polypeptide(L)'
;MATEGENAPGAPQNEIATAAVAVEQPKETPKETSAAKPAKSGKDSKGTGAPAAEGEKKLSGAELKAKAKAEKQARRAQQKAAQPAAAPSGGPGGQQAQVGGDAKGGKSKQKQDGPQAAGGAGARGQQTKQAAVVVPVVKEVKPTIPECYSHLSVAKRTPLTHADKDVHPAMLLLGQQMAAFAVSDSTARLEATLLAFKKVIDSYATPQGNTFSRHFTSHILNPQVEYLSACRPMCFSMGNAVRWLKLQISKIDIDLPDYEARKLLHESIDNFLRERVHLADEVIIETAAALITDGETILTYAHHPLVQRAFRHAHVEQGKQVTVIIIDDPFELTGKELAKSLRADGLSVIYVPGLNALRAHLANTDMVLVGAEAMFSNGAMYARAGTCDVAIAAQDLGVQVVGLSETINFTERVAMDSLTYNEIDPENNSNDGFRLLFDTTQDKHVTAVITELGNTATSSVAAILRKLEEL
;
A
#
# COMPACT_ATOMS: atom_id res chain seq x y z
N MET A 1 -48.66 -28.48 60.34
CA MET A 1 -49.57 -27.50 60.97
C MET A 1 -50.50 -27.00 59.87
N ALA A 2 -51.80 -27.07 60.14
CA ALA A 2 -52.94 -26.74 59.26
C ALA A 2 -52.93 -25.24 58.85
N THR A 3 -53.66 -24.72 57.86
CA THR A 3 -55.09 -24.81 57.49
C THR A 3 -55.32 -24.03 56.17
N GLU A 4 -56.36 -24.39 55.40
CA GLU A 4 -57.43 -23.57 54.73
C GLU A 4 -57.05 -22.20 54.09
N GLY A 5 -57.47 -21.78 52.90
CA GLY A 5 -58.79 -21.83 52.25
C GLY A 5 -59.31 -20.39 52.00
N GLU A 6 -59.60 -20.05 50.73
CA GLU A 6 -60.40 -18.91 50.20
C GLU A 6 -60.01 -17.43 50.50
N ASN A 7 -59.78 -16.62 49.44
CA ASN A 7 -60.72 -15.59 48.94
C ASN A 7 -60.04 -14.62 47.93
N ALA A 8 -60.71 -14.37 46.80
CA ALA A 8 -60.64 -13.11 46.04
C ALA A 8 -61.83 -12.22 46.52
N PRO A 9 -61.88 -10.88 46.39
CA PRO A 9 -61.86 -10.19 45.07
C PRO A 9 -61.28 -8.75 45.08
N GLY A 10 -61.12 -8.15 43.89
CA GLY A 10 -60.86 -6.70 43.77
C GLY A 10 -60.29 -6.24 42.42
N ALA A 11 -61.13 -6.13 41.40
CA ALA A 11 -60.96 -5.18 40.29
C ALA A 11 -61.58 -3.82 40.72
N PRO A 12 -61.40 -2.64 40.06
CA PRO A 12 -61.34 -2.50 38.60
C PRO A 12 -60.56 -1.27 38.03
N GLN A 13 -60.76 -1.05 36.71
CA GLN A 13 -60.63 0.20 35.92
C GLN A 13 -59.27 0.42 35.22
N ASN A 14 -59.21 0.16 33.92
CA ASN A 14 -59.55 1.04 32.77
C ASN A 14 -58.39 2.01 32.46
N GLU A 15 -57.99 2.31 31.23
CA GLU A 15 -58.53 1.99 29.92
C GLU A 15 -57.43 2.28 28.89
N ILE A 16 -57.51 1.55 27.80
CA ILE A 16 -56.78 1.77 26.55
C ILE A 16 -57.34 3.03 25.90
N ALA A 17 -56.47 3.97 25.51
CA ALA A 17 -56.81 5.03 24.57
C ALA A 17 -55.96 4.87 23.29
N THR A 18 -56.58 4.22 22.32
CA THR A 18 -56.29 4.34 20.90
C THR A 18 -56.59 5.77 20.42
N ALA A 19 -55.71 6.35 19.62
CA ALA A 19 -56.07 7.41 18.68
C ALA A 19 -55.32 7.20 17.36
N ALA A 20 -56.05 6.66 16.39
CA ALA A 20 -55.70 6.68 14.98
C ALA A 20 -56.08 8.05 14.39
N VAL A 21 -55.20 8.61 13.55
CA VAL A 21 -55.60 9.50 12.45
C VAL A 21 -54.78 9.10 11.23
N ALA A 22 -55.49 8.72 10.18
CA ALA A 22 -54.98 8.41 8.85
C ALA A 22 -55.02 9.66 7.95
N VAL A 23 -54.51 9.49 6.72
CA VAL A 23 -54.55 10.38 5.53
C VAL A 23 -53.34 11.33 5.49
N GLU A 24 -52.42 11.31 4.50
CA GLU A 24 -52.57 11.14 3.05
C GLU A 24 -51.27 10.64 2.38
N GLN A 25 -51.39 9.72 1.42
CA GLN A 25 -50.34 9.35 0.45
C GLN A 25 -50.49 10.22 -0.81
N PRO A 26 -49.40 10.56 -1.54
CA PRO A 26 -49.48 10.76 -2.97
C PRO A 26 -49.18 9.44 -3.70
N LYS A 27 -50.20 8.94 -4.41
CA LYS A 27 -50.12 7.83 -5.37
C LYS A 27 -49.25 8.18 -6.57
N GLU A 28 -48.37 7.28 -6.95
CA GLU A 28 -48.01 7.07 -8.35
C GLU A 28 -49.19 6.42 -9.09
N THR A 29 -49.48 6.87 -10.31
CA THR A 29 -50.11 6.03 -11.34
C THR A 29 -49.58 6.41 -12.73
N PRO A 30 -49.55 5.43 -13.65
CA PRO A 30 -48.69 5.42 -14.84
C PRO A 30 -49.37 6.04 -16.06
N LYS A 31 -48.55 6.52 -17.00
CA LYS A 31 -48.96 6.74 -18.40
C LYS A 31 -47.94 6.11 -19.34
N GLU A 32 -48.31 4.94 -19.87
CA GLU A 32 -47.96 4.56 -21.22
C GLU A 32 -48.65 5.50 -22.21
N THR A 33 -47.95 5.92 -23.26
CA THR A 33 -48.51 5.99 -24.62
C THR A 33 -47.37 6.08 -25.63
N SER A 34 -47.21 4.98 -26.34
CA SER A 34 -46.92 4.87 -27.78
C SER A 34 -46.65 6.17 -28.58
N ALA A 35 -45.58 6.11 -29.37
CA ALA A 35 -45.62 6.10 -30.84
C ALA A 35 -44.52 6.94 -31.53
N ALA A 36 -43.74 6.23 -32.33
CA ALA A 36 -43.37 6.56 -33.71
C ALA A 36 -42.41 7.73 -34.00
N LYS A 37 -41.30 7.32 -34.65
CA LYS A 37 -40.54 8.10 -35.66
C LYS A 37 -41.47 8.93 -36.56
N PRO A 38 -40.90 10.00 -37.14
CA PRO A 38 -40.70 9.90 -38.58
C PRO A 38 -39.29 10.33 -39.02
N ALA A 39 -38.77 9.55 -39.97
CA ALA A 39 -37.81 10.01 -40.96
C ALA A 39 -38.57 10.67 -42.12
N LYS A 40 -37.99 11.72 -42.73
CA LYS A 40 -37.96 12.04 -44.18
C LYS A 40 -37.41 13.46 -44.37
N SER A 41 -36.28 13.61 -45.09
CA SER A 41 -36.17 14.00 -46.51
C SER A 41 -36.87 15.34 -46.80
N GLY A 42 -36.29 16.35 -47.44
CA GLY A 42 -35.15 16.50 -48.33
C GLY A 42 -35.41 17.75 -49.19
N LYS A 43 -34.47 18.06 -50.10
CA LYS A 43 -34.48 19.10 -51.17
C LYS A 43 -34.17 20.54 -50.73
N ASP A 44 -33.01 21.09 -51.12
CA ASP A 44 -32.56 21.51 -52.48
C ASP A 44 -33.00 22.94 -52.80
N SER A 45 -32.03 23.86 -52.84
CA SER A 45 -31.93 24.85 -53.92
C SER A 45 -30.52 25.45 -54.00
N LYS A 46 -29.87 25.19 -55.15
CA LYS A 46 -28.79 25.95 -55.81
C LYS A 46 -28.97 27.47 -55.63
N GLY A 47 -27.97 28.34 -55.61
CA GLY A 47 -26.56 28.26 -56.03
C GLY A 47 -26.21 29.58 -56.73
N THR A 48 -24.98 30.09 -56.50
CA THR A 48 -24.17 31.08 -57.28
C THR A 48 -23.16 31.67 -56.28
N GLY A 49 -21.85 31.80 -56.47
CA GLY A 49 -20.89 31.56 -57.54
C GLY A 49 -19.53 31.98 -56.95
N ALA A 50 -18.46 31.28 -57.32
CA ALA A 50 -17.09 31.51 -56.83
C ALA A 50 -16.48 32.83 -57.41
N PRO A 51 -15.31 33.32 -56.95
CA PRO A 51 -14.03 32.59 -57.12
C PRO A 51 -13.11 32.55 -55.89
N ALA A 52 -12.13 31.67 -56.03
CA ALA A 52 -11.19 31.16 -55.05
C ALA A 52 -10.06 32.12 -54.64
N ALA A 53 -9.51 31.87 -53.44
CA ALA A 53 -8.12 32.11 -53.10
C ALA A 53 -7.54 30.87 -52.41
N GLU A 54 -6.38 30.45 -52.90
CA GLU A 54 -5.51 29.34 -52.49
C GLU A 54 -5.21 29.40 -50.96
N GLY A 55 -4.99 28.34 -50.20
CA GLY A 55 -4.43 27.02 -50.52
C GLY A 55 -3.22 26.72 -49.60
N GLU A 56 -3.32 26.90 -48.28
CA GLU A 56 -2.28 26.42 -47.34
C GLU A 56 -2.50 24.94 -46.97
N LYS A 57 -1.74 24.05 -47.59
CA LYS A 57 -1.63 22.64 -47.19
C LYS A 57 -0.95 22.56 -45.81
N LYS A 58 -1.70 22.15 -44.78
CA LYS A 58 -1.12 21.72 -43.50
C LYS A 58 -0.29 20.44 -43.71
N LEU A 59 1.00 20.54 -43.43
CA LEU A 59 1.96 19.41 -43.41
C LEU A 59 1.54 18.36 -42.37
N SER A 60 1.72 17.09 -42.71
CA SER A 60 1.36 15.98 -41.82
C SER A 60 2.37 15.83 -40.67
N GLY A 61 1.93 15.30 -39.52
CA GLY A 61 2.78 15.13 -38.32
C GLY A 61 4.04 14.28 -38.50
N ALA A 62 4.12 13.49 -39.59
CA ALA A 62 5.32 12.75 -39.96
C ALA A 62 6.42 13.64 -40.55
N GLU A 63 6.06 14.67 -41.31
CA GLU A 63 6.99 15.61 -41.95
C GLU A 63 7.60 16.59 -40.95
N LEU A 64 6.83 16.98 -39.91
CA LEU A 64 7.32 17.79 -38.79
C LEU A 64 8.36 17.04 -37.94
N LYS A 65 8.17 15.73 -37.71
CA LYS A 65 9.15 14.89 -36.99
C LYS A 65 10.42 14.67 -37.82
N ALA A 66 10.31 14.55 -39.14
CA ALA A 66 11.46 14.43 -40.03
C ALA A 66 12.30 15.72 -40.05
N LYS A 67 11.66 16.89 -40.12
CA LYS A 67 12.35 18.19 -40.05
C LYS A 67 13.04 18.41 -38.69
N ALA A 68 12.37 18.10 -37.58
CA ALA A 68 12.96 18.24 -36.24
C ALA A 68 14.18 17.31 -36.03
N LYS A 69 14.17 16.10 -36.60
CA LYS A 69 15.31 15.17 -36.53
C LYS A 69 16.48 15.64 -37.41
N ALA A 70 16.20 16.15 -38.60
CA ALA A 70 17.20 16.72 -39.51
C ALA A 70 17.87 17.97 -38.90
N GLU A 71 17.08 18.84 -38.26
CA GLU A 71 17.59 20.06 -37.60
C GLU A 71 18.46 19.73 -36.38
N LYS A 72 18.08 18.73 -35.58
CA LYS A 72 18.89 18.27 -34.43
C LYS A 72 20.20 17.61 -34.89
N GLN A 73 20.21 16.94 -36.04
CA GLN A 73 21.43 16.39 -36.64
C GLN A 73 22.33 17.48 -37.24
N ALA A 74 21.77 18.48 -37.91
CA ALA A 74 22.51 19.62 -38.43
C ALA A 74 23.15 20.44 -37.29
N ARG A 75 22.44 20.64 -36.18
CA ARG A 75 22.96 21.35 -35.00
C ARG A 75 24.10 20.60 -34.31
N ARG A 76 24.04 19.25 -34.28
CA ARG A 76 25.15 18.39 -33.80
C ARG A 76 26.36 18.40 -34.74
N ALA A 77 26.14 18.53 -36.05
CA ALA A 77 27.22 18.66 -37.03
C ALA A 77 27.90 20.03 -36.95
N GLN A 78 27.14 21.11 -36.75
CA GLN A 78 27.68 22.46 -36.56
C GLN A 78 28.45 22.62 -35.24
N GLN A 79 28.02 21.94 -34.16
CA GLN A 79 28.75 21.93 -32.89
C GLN A 79 30.09 21.18 -32.96
N LYS A 80 30.24 20.22 -33.89
CA LYS A 80 31.52 19.55 -34.16
C LYS A 80 32.46 20.36 -35.07
N ALA A 81 31.96 21.38 -35.76
CA ALA A 81 32.75 22.22 -36.67
C ALA A 81 33.31 23.50 -36.01
N ALA A 82 32.98 23.77 -34.73
CA ALA A 82 33.33 25.02 -34.05
C ALA A 82 34.39 24.87 -32.92
N GLN A 83 35.17 23.78 -32.88
CA GLN A 83 36.35 23.70 -32.02
C GLN A 83 37.63 24.06 -32.81
N PRO A 84 38.41 25.07 -32.38
CA PRO A 84 39.72 25.35 -32.98
C PRO A 84 40.75 24.29 -32.58
N ALA A 85 41.54 23.85 -33.56
CA ALA A 85 42.69 22.97 -33.39
C ALA A 85 43.87 23.71 -32.73
N ALA A 86 44.52 23.07 -31.76
CA ALA A 86 45.86 23.41 -31.27
C ALA A 86 46.83 22.28 -31.67
N ALA A 87 48.01 22.67 -32.15
CA ALA A 87 49.01 21.81 -32.79
C ALA A 87 49.77 20.88 -31.82
N PRO A 88 50.31 19.74 -32.30
CA PRO A 88 51.14 18.82 -31.53
C PRO A 88 52.65 19.07 -31.73
N SER A 89 53.46 18.85 -30.69
CA SER A 89 54.92 18.85 -30.78
C SER A 89 55.51 17.54 -30.26
N GLY A 90 56.14 16.77 -31.17
CA GLY A 90 57.40 16.03 -30.95
C GLY A 90 57.35 14.63 -30.32
N GLY A 91 57.54 13.59 -31.15
CA GLY A 91 58.10 12.28 -30.73
C GLY A 91 59.64 12.33 -30.58
N PRO A 92 60.43 11.20 -30.59
CA PRO A 92 60.14 9.87 -31.18
C PRO A 92 60.49 8.65 -30.27
N GLY A 93 59.86 7.47 -30.44
CA GLY A 93 60.40 6.28 -31.14
C GLY A 93 60.83 5.17 -30.12
N GLY A 94 60.61 3.86 -30.26
CA GLY A 94 60.06 3.05 -31.34
C GLY A 94 59.73 1.59 -30.90
N GLN A 95 59.04 0.91 -31.82
CA GLN A 95 58.68 -0.51 -32.05
C GLN A 95 59.22 -1.67 -31.18
N GLN A 96 58.31 -2.59 -30.79
CA GLN A 96 58.15 -3.99 -31.30
C GLN A 96 56.92 -4.63 -30.62
N ALA A 97 55.90 -5.14 -31.36
CA ALA A 97 55.64 -6.55 -31.70
C ALA A 97 55.76 -7.50 -30.48
N GLN A 98 54.86 -8.42 -30.11
CA GLN A 98 54.00 -9.33 -30.87
C GLN A 98 53.10 -10.15 -29.89
N VAL A 99 51.92 -10.54 -30.36
CA VAL A 99 51.07 -11.73 -30.09
C VAL A 99 51.46 -12.74 -28.98
N GLY A 100 50.48 -13.07 -28.11
CA GLY A 100 50.09 -14.47 -27.80
C GLY A 100 50.45 -15.06 -26.41
N GLY A 101 49.48 -15.77 -25.81
CA GLY A 101 49.74 -17.04 -25.12
C GLY A 101 49.56 -17.11 -23.59
N ASP A 102 48.76 -18.08 -23.18
CA ASP A 102 48.43 -18.57 -21.84
C ASP A 102 49.57 -18.90 -20.83
N ALA A 103 49.13 -19.03 -19.57
CA ALA A 103 49.52 -20.06 -18.57
C ALA A 103 50.54 -19.73 -17.45
N LYS A 104 50.00 -19.83 -16.21
CA LYS A 104 50.45 -20.60 -15.02
C LYS A 104 51.82 -20.34 -14.34
N GLY A 105 51.74 -20.25 -13.01
CA GLY A 105 52.81 -20.57 -12.03
C GLY A 105 53.45 -19.32 -11.41
N GLY A 106 53.58 -19.12 -10.10
CA GLY A 106 53.63 -20.05 -8.97
C GLY A 106 55.04 -20.04 -8.36
N LYS A 107 55.12 -19.63 -7.07
CA LYS A 107 56.17 -19.86 -6.04
C LYS A 107 57.10 -18.70 -5.62
N SER A 108 56.80 -18.18 -4.43
CA SER A 108 57.59 -18.21 -3.17
C SER A 108 59.13 -18.12 -3.21
N LYS A 109 59.66 -17.19 -2.41
CA LYS A 109 61.00 -17.28 -1.78
C LYS A 109 60.95 -16.56 -0.42
N GLN A 110 60.87 -17.26 0.70
CA GLN A 110 61.91 -17.96 1.48
C GLN A 110 62.69 -17.04 2.45
N LYS A 111 62.63 -17.49 3.70
CA LYS A 111 63.10 -16.96 4.98
C LYS A 111 64.62 -17.19 5.15
N GLN A 112 65.31 -16.33 5.88
CA GLN A 112 66.62 -16.67 6.45
C GLN A 112 66.72 -16.16 7.89
N ASP A 113 66.96 -17.11 8.79
CA ASP A 113 67.22 -16.96 10.22
C ASP A 113 68.73 -16.74 10.46
N GLY A 114 69.09 -16.07 11.56
CA GLY A 114 70.47 -15.99 12.08
C GLY A 114 70.56 -15.20 13.40
N PRO A 115 71.11 -15.76 14.50
CA PRO A 115 70.83 -15.32 15.88
C PRO A 115 71.97 -14.50 16.52
N GLN A 116 71.74 -13.95 17.73
CA GLN A 116 72.56 -14.18 18.96
C GLN A 116 72.39 -13.07 20.02
N ALA A 117 72.42 -13.50 21.28
CA ALA A 117 72.13 -12.75 22.50
C ALA A 117 73.34 -11.98 23.08
N ALA A 118 73.09 -10.90 23.83
CA ALA A 118 73.46 -10.72 25.25
C ALA A 118 73.43 -9.23 25.68
N GLY A 119 72.87 -8.97 26.87
CA GLY A 119 73.39 -7.94 27.79
C GLY A 119 72.57 -6.66 28.02
N GLY A 120 72.10 -6.48 29.27
CA GLY A 120 72.29 -5.22 29.98
C GLY A 120 71.10 -4.27 30.17
N ALA A 121 70.48 -4.39 31.35
CA ALA A 121 69.64 -3.46 32.12
C ALA A 121 69.43 -2.00 31.64
N GLY A 122 68.16 -1.55 31.71
CA GLY A 122 67.78 -0.13 31.72
C GLY A 122 66.27 0.07 31.86
N ALA A 123 65.84 0.55 33.02
CA ALA A 123 64.44 0.72 33.43
C ALA A 123 63.68 1.83 32.67
N ARG A 124 62.39 1.60 32.33
CA ARG A 124 61.28 2.57 32.47
C ARG A 124 59.92 2.04 31.98
N GLY A 125 58.91 2.14 32.85
CA GLY A 125 57.51 2.46 32.50
C GLY A 125 56.63 1.34 31.95
N GLN A 126 55.95 0.60 32.85
CA GLN A 126 54.75 -0.15 32.48
C GLN A 126 53.59 0.82 32.21
N GLN A 127 53.20 0.94 30.95
CA GLN A 127 51.82 1.30 30.57
C GLN A 127 51.14 0.01 30.12
N THR A 128 50.21 -0.47 30.94
CA THR A 128 49.29 -1.56 30.65
C THR A 128 48.37 -1.14 29.50
N LYS A 129 48.68 -1.57 28.27
CA LYS A 129 47.71 -1.58 27.17
C LYS A 129 46.73 -2.72 27.43
N GLN A 130 45.52 -2.38 27.86
CA GLN A 130 44.39 -3.29 27.85
C GLN A 130 44.16 -3.74 26.40
N ALA A 131 44.33 -5.04 26.14
CA ALA A 131 43.99 -5.64 24.87
C ALA A 131 42.47 -5.55 24.70
N ALA A 132 42.03 -4.79 23.70
CA ALA A 132 40.64 -4.79 23.29
C ALA A 132 40.27 -6.21 22.86
N VAL A 133 39.29 -6.80 23.55
CA VAL A 133 38.68 -8.07 23.17
C VAL A 133 38.02 -7.84 21.81
N VAL A 134 38.66 -8.33 20.76
CA VAL A 134 38.06 -8.38 19.42
C VAL A 134 36.99 -9.45 19.48
N VAL A 135 35.75 -9.03 19.74
CA VAL A 135 34.58 -9.90 19.53
C VAL A 135 34.59 -10.25 18.04
N PRO A 136 34.65 -11.54 17.66
CA PRO A 136 34.64 -11.91 16.26
C PRO A 136 33.27 -11.52 15.70
N VAL A 137 33.27 -10.55 14.79
CA VAL A 137 32.09 -10.24 13.97
C VAL A 137 31.85 -11.48 13.12
N VAL A 138 30.88 -12.30 13.54
CA VAL A 138 30.32 -13.35 12.70
C VAL A 138 29.83 -12.63 11.45
N LYS A 139 30.44 -12.93 10.29
CA LYS A 139 29.86 -12.52 9.00
C LYS A 139 28.51 -13.22 8.91
N GLU A 140 27.44 -12.49 9.17
CA GLU A 140 26.09 -12.93 8.84
C GLU A 140 26.08 -13.28 7.36
N VAL A 141 25.97 -14.58 7.07
CA VAL A 141 25.74 -15.06 5.71
C VAL A 141 24.31 -14.63 5.38
N LYS A 142 24.19 -13.49 4.69
CA LYS A 142 22.89 -12.99 4.27
C LYS A 142 22.20 -14.07 3.43
N PRO A 143 20.95 -14.46 3.76
CA PRO A 143 20.21 -15.46 3.00
C PRO A 143 20.20 -15.07 1.52
N THR A 144 20.53 -16.02 0.65
CA THR A 144 20.63 -15.75 -0.78
C THR A 144 19.28 -16.04 -1.41
N ILE A 145 18.47 -15.00 -1.66
CA ILE A 145 17.22 -15.15 -2.40
C ILE A 145 17.57 -15.62 -3.82
N PRO A 146 16.97 -16.70 -4.34
CA PRO A 146 17.23 -17.16 -5.70
C PRO A 146 16.98 -16.06 -6.74
N GLU A 147 17.74 -16.05 -7.83
CA GLU A 147 17.70 -14.98 -8.84
C GLU A 147 16.30 -14.76 -9.44
N CYS A 148 15.51 -15.84 -9.61
CA CYS A 148 14.12 -15.79 -10.07
C CYS A 148 13.16 -15.05 -9.13
N TYR A 149 13.56 -14.78 -7.89
CA TYR A 149 12.81 -14.02 -6.88
C TYR A 149 13.50 -12.71 -6.48
N SER A 150 14.54 -12.31 -7.21
CA SER A 150 15.34 -11.10 -6.93
C SER A 150 14.54 -9.79 -6.96
N HIS A 151 13.38 -9.77 -7.63
CA HIS A 151 12.45 -8.64 -7.67
C HIS A 151 11.65 -8.48 -6.38
N LEU A 152 11.56 -9.53 -5.55
CA LEU A 152 10.89 -9.48 -4.27
C LEU A 152 11.70 -8.66 -3.28
N SER A 153 11.02 -7.75 -2.63
CA SER A 153 11.60 -6.87 -1.63
C SER A 153 11.62 -7.51 -0.25
N VAL A 154 12.66 -7.20 0.52
CA VAL A 154 12.80 -7.52 1.94
C VAL A 154 12.96 -6.20 2.69
N ALA A 155 12.27 -6.04 3.83
CA ALA A 155 12.50 -4.90 4.71
C ALA A 155 13.98 -4.79 5.13
N LYS A 156 14.52 -3.56 5.12
CA LYS A 156 15.91 -3.26 5.45
C LYS A 156 15.95 -2.27 6.60
N ARG A 157 16.59 -2.68 7.70
CA ARG A 157 16.89 -1.78 8.82
C ARG A 157 18.11 -0.94 8.46
N THR A 158 17.88 0.25 7.91
CA THR A 158 18.94 1.22 7.62
C THR A 158 19.39 1.88 8.93
N PRO A 159 20.67 1.75 9.33
CA PRO A 159 21.17 2.46 10.50
C PRO A 159 21.11 3.98 10.27
N LEU A 160 20.82 4.77 11.30
CA LEU A 160 20.68 6.23 11.17
C LEU A 160 21.92 6.89 10.53
N THR A 161 23.10 6.32 10.75
CA THR A 161 24.37 6.83 10.21
C THR A 161 24.47 6.74 8.68
N HIS A 162 23.64 5.91 8.04
CA HIS A 162 23.61 5.72 6.59
C HIS A 162 22.45 6.46 5.91
N ALA A 163 21.59 7.13 6.68
CA ALA A 163 20.50 7.89 6.10
C ALA A 163 21.02 9.21 5.48
N ASP A 164 20.42 9.62 4.37
CA ASP A 164 20.77 10.88 3.73
C ASP A 164 20.42 12.06 4.65
N LYS A 165 21.23 13.12 4.59
CA LYS A 165 21.05 14.34 5.38
C LYS A 165 19.78 15.08 5.00
N ASP A 166 19.29 14.84 3.78
CA ASP A 166 18.07 15.45 3.26
C ASP A 166 16.79 14.77 3.80
N VAL A 167 16.92 13.66 4.54
CA VAL A 167 15.77 12.97 5.15
C VAL A 167 15.42 13.59 6.50
N HIS A 168 14.16 14.00 6.65
CA HIS A 168 13.66 14.63 7.85
C HIS A 168 13.62 13.64 9.04
N PRO A 169 13.93 14.05 10.29
CA PRO A 169 13.96 13.16 11.45
C PRO A 169 12.67 12.36 11.70
N ALA A 170 11.50 12.96 11.42
CA ALA A 170 10.23 12.25 11.53
C ALA A 170 10.12 11.08 10.53
N MET A 171 10.69 11.23 9.33
CA MET A 171 10.72 10.17 8.32
C MET A 171 11.73 9.10 8.68
N LEU A 172 12.88 9.48 9.25
CA LEU A 172 13.86 8.53 9.77
C LEU A 172 13.24 7.59 10.80
N LEU A 173 12.51 8.16 11.77
CA LEU A 173 11.82 7.40 12.81
C LEU A 173 10.76 6.47 12.21
N LEU A 174 9.91 7.00 11.32
CA LEU A 174 8.86 6.20 10.68
C LEU A 174 9.44 5.05 9.86
N GLY A 175 10.48 5.29 9.06
CA GLY A 175 11.14 4.24 8.28
C GLY A 175 11.71 3.11 9.15
N GLN A 176 12.22 3.44 10.35
CA GLN A 176 12.66 2.43 11.31
C GLN A 176 11.49 1.64 11.91
N GLN A 177 10.41 2.32 12.29
CA GLN A 177 9.20 1.66 12.79
C GLN A 177 8.61 0.71 11.74
N MET A 178 8.58 1.12 10.47
CA MET A 178 8.14 0.28 9.36
C MET A 178 9.07 -0.92 9.13
N ALA A 179 10.40 -0.72 9.10
CA ALA A 179 11.38 -1.79 8.91
C ALA A 179 11.48 -2.77 10.09
N ALA A 180 11.04 -2.34 11.28
CA ALA A 180 10.93 -3.17 12.47
C ALA A 180 9.53 -3.79 12.64
N PHE A 181 8.61 -3.59 11.68
CA PHE A 181 7.23 -4.07 11.74
C PHE A 181 6.43 -3.58 12.97
N ALA A 182 6.88 -2.50 13.60
CA ALA A 182 6.17 -1.86 14.72
C ALA A 182 4.87 -1.18 14.26
N VAL A 183 4.82 -0.75 13.00
CA VAL A 183 3.61 -0.30 12.31
C VAL A 183 3.43 -1.18 11.08
N SER A 184 2.67 -2.27 11.25
CA SER A 184 2.51 -3.32 10.24
C SER A 184 1.34 -3.09 9.30
N ASP A 185 0.20 -2.68 9.84
CA ASP A 185 -1.07 -2.40 9.16
C ASP A 185 -0.95 -1.31 8.08
N SER A 186 -1.57 -1.53 6.91
CA SER A 186 -1.46 -0.61 5.76
C SER A 186 -2.03 0.77 6.04
N THR A 187 -3.20 0.84 6.69
CA THR A 187 -3.88 2.10 7.02
C THR A 187 -3.14 2.87 8.11
N ALA A 188 -2.64 2.20 9.15
CA ALA A 188 -1.79 2.82 10.17
C ALA A 188 -0.47 3.36 9.58
N ARG A 189 0.14 2.63 8.64
CA ARG A 189 1.33 3.10 7.91
C ARG A 189 1.02 4.33 7.05
N LEU A 190 -0.11 4.35 6.37
CA LEU A 190 -0.60 5.50 5.61
C LEU A 190 -0.75 6.73 6.52
N GLU A 191 -1.48 6.59 7.63
CA GLU A 191 -1.73 7.68 8.56
C GLU A 191 -0.42 8.24 9.13
N ALA A 192 0.46 7.36 9.63
CA ALA A 192 1.76 7.75 10.15
C ALA A 192 2.62 8.47 9.11
N THR A 193 2.52 8.07 7.83
CA THR A 193 3.22 8.71 6.71
C THR A 193 2.72 10.13 6.48
N LEU A 194 1.40 10.34 6.46
CA LEU A 194 0.81 11.67 6.27
C LEU A 194 1.11 12.59 7.46
N LEU A 195 1.05 12.08 8.70
CA LEU A 195 1.43 12.82 9.89
C LEU A 195 2.93 13.18 9.90
N ALA A 196 3.79 12.28 9.42
CA ALA A 196 5.20 12.59 9.23
C ALA A 196 5.39 13.68 8.15
N PHE A 197 4.62 13.65 7.05
CA PHE A 197 4.67 14.70 6.04
C PHE A 197 4.24 16.06 6.58
N LYS A 198 3.27 16.16 7.49
CA LYS A 198 2.94 17.43 8.16
C LYS A 198 4.18 18.06 8.81
N LYS A 199 4.98 17.26 9.53
CA LYS A 199 6.24 17.73 10.15
C LYS A 199 7.30 18.15 9.11
N VAL A 200 7.37 17.46 7.98
CA VAL A 200 8.25 17.85 6.86
C VAL A 200 7.80 19.17 6.24
N ILE A 201 6.49 19.36 6.06
CA ILE A 201 5.90 20.59 5.54
C ILE A 201 6.19 21.75 6.50
N ASP A 202 6.05 21.55 7.82
CA ASP A 202 6.29 22.57 8.84
C ASP A 202 7.73 23.09 8.87
N SER A 203 8.69 22.19 8.68
CA SER A 203 10.12 22.53 8.69
C SER A 203 10.62 23.14 7.39
N TYR A 204 9.79 23.18 6.34
CA TYR A 204 10.20 23.67 5.03
C TYR A 204 10.04 25.18 4.86
N ALA A 205 11.08 25.78 4.29
CA ALA A 205 11.09 27.16 3.80
C ALA A 205 11.61 27.18 2.36
N THR A 206 10.92 27.91 1.48
CA THR A 206 11.27 27.98 0.06
C THR A 206 12.61 28.70 -0.14
N PRO A 207 13.61 28.08 -0.79
CA PRO A 207 14.86 28.75 -1.11
C PRO A 207 14.65 29.92 -2.09
N GLN A 208 15.50 30.95 -1.98
CA GLN A 208 15.40 32.13 -2.85
C GLN A 208 15.44 31.75 -4.34
N GLY A 209 14.57 32.39 -5.13
CA GLY A 209 14.47 32.16 -6.57
C GLY A 209 13.68 30.91 -6.98
N ASN A 210 13.11 30.17 -6.03
CA ASN A 210 12.23 29.04 -6.29
C ASN A 210 10.78 29.33 -5.85
N THR A 211 9.85 28.54 -6.38
CA THR A 211 8.45 28.50 -5.93
C THR A 211 8.25 27.31 -5.00
N PHE A 212 7.39 27.42 -4.00
CA PHE A 212 7.07 26.33 -3.05
C PHE A 212 6.78 25.01 -3.78
N SER A 213 5.80 25.00 -4.69
CA SER A 213 5.31 23.78 -5.36
C SER A 213 6.40 23.04 -6.13
N ARG A 214 7.14 23.75 -7.00
CA ARG A 214 8.21 23.15 -7.83
C ARG A 214 9.34 22.56 -6.99
N HIS A 215 9.83 23.29 -6.00
CA HIS A 215 11.01 22.87 -5.25
C HIS A 215 10.68 21.82 -4.20
N PHE A 216 9.55 21.96 -3.51
CA PHE A 216 9.16 21.04 -2.44
C PHE A 216 8.99 19.60 -2.94
N THR A 217 8.31 19.39 -4.07
CA THR A 217 8.07 18.04 -4.58
C THR A 217 9.36 17.31 -4.96
N SER A 218 10.25 17.94 -5.72
CA SER A 218 11.45 17.27 -6.23
C SER A 218 12.57 17.15 -5.21
N HIS A 219 12.80 18.18 -4.39
CA HIS A 219 13.97 18.25 -3.50
C HIS A 219 13.66 17.87 -2.06
N ILE A 220 12.40 17.94 -1.61
CA ILE A 220 12.04 17.66 -0.22
C ILE A 220 11.23 16.37 -0.15
N LEU A 221 10.11 16.29 -0.86
CA LEU A 221 9.16 15.18 -0.75
C LEU A 221 9.71 13.86 -1.31
N ASN A 222 10.26 13.87 -2.53
CA ASN A 222 10.75 12.65 -3.18
C ASN A 222 11.85 11.92 -2.38
N PRO A 223 12.89 12.59 -1.83
CA PRO A 223 13.87 11.93 -0.97
C PRO A 223 13.25 11.24 0.26
N GLN A 224 12.19 11.81 0.86
CA GLN A 224 11.50 11.15 1.98
C GLN A 224 10.82 9.85 1.53
N VAL A 225 10.13 9.89 0.39
CA VAL A 225 9.41 8.74 -0.17
C VAL A 225 10.38 7.62 -0.56
N GLU A 226 11.52 7.99 -1.16
CA GLU A 226 12.59 7.07 -1.53
C GLU A 226 13.20 6.40 -0.29
N TYR A 227 13.44 7.17 0.77
CA TYR A 227 13.91 6.62 2.04
C TYR A 227 12.93 5.62 2.65
N LEU A 228 11.64 5.97 2.75
CA LEU A 228 10.63 5.05 3.29
C LEU A 228 10.55 3.77 2.47
N SER A 229 10.57 3.89 1.14
CA SER A 229 10.55 2.75 0.21
C SER A 229 11.78 1.86 0.35
N ALA A 230 12.94 2.44 0.64
CA ALA A 230 14.19 1.69 0.87
C ALA A 230 14.20 0.95 2.21
N CYS A 231 13.53 1.49 3.24
CA CYS A 231 13.35 0.83 4.54
C CYS A 231 12.38 -0.35 4.42
N ARG A 232 11.20 -0.12 3.82
CA ARG A 232 10.18 -1.14 3.58
C ARG A 232 9.29 -0.70 2.41
N PRO A 233 8.99 -1.57 1.44
CA PRO A 233 8.12 -1.23 0.32
C PRO A 233 6.81 -0.58 0.79
N MET A 234 6.45 0.55 0.20
CA MET A 234 5.19 1.23 0.53
C MET A 234 3.99 0.32 0.22
N CYS A 235 3.01 0.27 1.12
CA CYS A 235 1.71 -0.32 0.79
C CYS A 235 1.01 0.53 -0.28
N PHE A 236 -0.03 -0.03 -0.90
CA PHE A 236 -0.75 0.62 -1.99
C PHE A 236 -1.42 1.93 -1.54
N SER A 237 -2.02 1.98 -0.35
CA SER A 237 -2.58 3.19 0.25
C SER A 237 -1.54 4.30 0.43
N MET A 238 -0.35 4.00 0.97
CA MET A 238 0.74 4.98 1.07
C MET A 238 1.10 5.55 -0.31
N GLY A 239 1.24 4.69 -1.33
CA GLY A 239 1.53 5.12 -2.69
C GLY A 239 0.44 6.04 -3.27
N ASN A 240 -0.83 5.67 -3.07
CA ASN A 240 -1.99 6.45 -3.49
C ASN A 240 -2.05 7.82 -2.78
N ALA A 241 -1.78 7.86 -1.48
CA ALA A 241 -1.75 9.10 -0.72
C ALA A 241 -0.57 10.00 -1.09
N VAL A 242 0.60 9.44 -1.40
CA VAL A 242 1.73 10.22 -1.94
C VAL A 242 1.37 10.81 -3.30
N ARG A 243 0.69 10.05 -4.19
CA ARG A 243 0.19 10.56 -5.47
C ARG A 243 -0.78 11.73 -5.25
N TRP A 244 -1.74 11.56 -4.34
CA TRP A 244 -2.70 12.59 -3.97
C TRP A 244 -2.02 13.84 -3.38
N LEU A 245 -1.06 13.68 -2.47
CA LEU A 245 -0.36 14.81 -1.85
C LEU A 245 0.45 15.60 -2.89
N LYS A 246 1.12 14.91 -3.81
CA LYS A 246 1.81 15.55 -4.95
C LYS A 246 0.84 16.37 -5.81
N LEU A 247 -0.36 15.85 -6.05
CA LEU A 247 -1.40 16.59 -6.76
C LEU A 247 -1.84 17.84 -5.97
N GLN A 248 -2.04 17.76 -4.66
CA GLN A 248 -2.39 18.93 -3.85
C GLN A 248 -1.29 20.00 -3.89
N ILE A 249 -0.03 19.60 -3.79
CA ILE A 249 1.12 20.53 -3.90
C ILE A 249 1.14 21.21 -5.27
N SER A 250 0.79 20.50 -6.35
CA SER A 250 0.74 21.08 -7.70
C SER A 250 -0.37 22.12 -7.90
N LYS A 251 -1.42 22.09 -7.05
CA LYS A 251 -2.55 23.03 -7.09
C LYS A 251 -2.29 24.32 -6.30
N ILE A 252 -1.19 24.40 -5.55
CA ILE A 252 -0.83 25.59 -4.78
C ILE A 252 -0.47 26.73 -5.73
N ASP A 253 -1.08 27.89 -5.51
CA ASP A 253 -0.77 29.11 -6.26
C ASP A 253 0.68 29.55 -6.01
N ILE A 254 1.35 29.96 -7.07
CA ILE A 254 2.74 30.43 -7.06
C ILE A 254 2.89 31.70 -6.22
N ASP A 255 1.85 32.54 -6.20
CA ASP A 255 1.87 33.82 -5.48
C ASP A 255 1.47 33.67 -4.00
N LEU A 256 1.09 32.46 -3.56
CA LEU A 256 0.69 32.19 -2.19
C LEU A 256 1.91 32.17 -1.25
N PRO A 257 1.88 32.90 -0.13
CA PRO A 257 2.95 32.84 0.86
C PRO A 257 3.13 31.43 1.45
N ASP A 258 4.39 31.03 1.69
CA ASP A 258 4.74 29.71 2.24
C ASP A 258 3.92 29.33 3.50
N TYR A 259 3.64 30.27 4.40
CA TYR A 259 2.86 30.01 5.61
C TYR A 259 1.43 29.56 5.30
N GLU A 260 0.75 30.23 4.37
CA GLU A 260 -0.60 29.87 3.95
C GLU A 260 -0.59 28.57 3.13
N ALA A 261 0.44 28.35 2.30
CA ALA A 261 0.63 27.09 1.58
C ALA A 261 0.77 25.90 2.54
N ARG A 262 1.56 26.03 3.60
CA ARG A 262 1.70 24.99 4.64
C ARG A 262 0.38 24.72 5.35
N LYS A 263 -0.33 25.77 5.76
CA LYS A 263 -1.64 25.66 6.41
C LYS A 263 -2.66 24.93 5.53
N LEU A 264 -2.76 25.31 4.26
CA LEU A 264 -3.65 24.66 3.29
C LEU A 264 -3.33 23.17 3.13
N LEU A 265 -2.05 22.80 3.08
CA LEU A 265 -1.63 21.40 2.99
C LEU A 265 -1.96 20.61 4.27
N HIS A 266 -1.81 21.22 5.45
CA HIS A 266 -2.21 20.60 6.71
C HIS A 266 -3.71 20.31 6.75
N GLU A 267 -4.52 21.31 6.43
CA GLU A 267 -5.98 21.16 6.36
C GLU A 267 -6.38 20.10 5.32
N SER A 268 -5.70 20.07 4.17
CA SER A 268 -5.91 19.04 3.15
C SER A 268 -5.60 17.64 3.68
N ILE A 269 -4.49 17.46 4.40
CA ILE A 269 -4.10 16.17 4.99
C ILE A 269 -5.10 15.75 6.07
N ASP A 270 -5.53 16.65 6.94
CA ASP A 270 -6.48 16.35 8.01
C ASP A 270 -7.85 15.95 7.45
N ASN A 271 -8.32 16.64 6.40
CA ASN A 271 -9.54 16.27 5.69
C ASN A 271 -9.41 14.91 5.00
N PHE A 272 -8.25 14.64 4.37
CA PHE A 272 -8.00 13.35 3.74
C PHE A 272 -8.06 12.20 4.75
N LEU A 273 -7.39 12.31 5.90
CA LEU A 273 -7.43 11.28 6.94
C LEU A 273 -8.85 11.10 7.50
N ARG A 274 -9.54 12.21 7.79
CA ARG A 274 -10.92 12.17 8.28
C ARG A 274 -11.85 11.44 7.30
N GLU A 275 -11.80 11.77 6.02
CA GLU A 275 -12.77 11.28 5.04
C GLU A 275 -12.40 9.92 4.44
N ARG A 276 -11.14 9.72 4.08
CA ARG A 276 -10.66 8.54 3.35
C ARG A 276 -10.18 7.41 4.24
N VAL A 277 -10.05 7.67 5.54
CA VAL A 277 -9.65 6.67 6.54
C VAL A 277 -10.73 6.56 7.61
N HIS A 278 -10.89 7.57 8.46
CA HIS A 278 -11.71 7.41 9.67
C HIS A 278 -13.20 7.23 9.36
N LEU A 279 -13.79 8.11 8.55
CA LEU A 279 -15.21 7.97 8.17
C LEU A 279 -15.45 6.74 7.29
N ALA A 280 -14.48 6.39 6.44
CA ALA A 280 -14.58 5.19 5.62
C ALA A 280 -14.66 3.93 6.49
N ASP A 281 -13.81 3.84 7.50
CA ASP A 281 -13.81 2.74 8.47
C ASP A 281 -15.17 2.58 9.15
N GLU A 282 -15.74 3.66 9.69
CA GLU A 282 -17.01 3.61 10.41
C GLU A 282 -18.14 3.08 9.52
N VAL A 283 -18.21 3.53 8.25
CA VAL A 283 -19.22 3.03 7.30
C VAL A 283 -19.01 1.55 6.97
N ILE A 284 -17.76 1.12 6.79
CA ILE A 284 -17.43 -0.28 6.52
C ILE A 284 -17.81 -1.15 7.72
N ILE A 285 -17.49 -0.71 8.94
CA ILE A 285 -17.80 -1.41 10.20
C ILE A 285 -19.31 -1.56 10.38
N GLU A 286 -20.07 -0.49 10.21
CA GLU A 286 -21.54 -0.52 10.32
C GLU A 286 -22.15 -1.48 9.28
N THR A 287 -21.68 -1.39 8.03
CA THR A 287 -22.17 -2.25 6.93
C THR A 287 -21.81 -3.72 7.16
N ALA A 288 -20.58 -4.02 7.59
CA ALA A 288 -20.13 -5.37 7.88
C ALA A 288 -20.87 -5.97 9.08
N ALA A 289 -21.05 -5.18 10.14
CA ALA A 289 -21.81 -5.61 11.32
C ALA A 289 -23.29 -5.85 10.99
N ALA A 290 -23.89 -5.03 10.12
CA ALA A 290 -25.25 -5.21 9.64
C ALA A 290 -25.42 -6.52 8.84
N LEU A 291 -24.39 -6.94 8.10
CA LEU A 291 -24.39 -8.19 7.32
C LEU A 291 -24.39 -9.45 8.19
N ILE A 292 -23.81 -9.39 9.40
CA ILE A 292 -23.76 -10.52 10.33
C ILE A 292 -25.16 -10.75 10.92
N THR A 293 -25.67 -11.97 10.85
CA THR A 293 -26.96 -12.35 11.47
C THR A 293 -26.76 -12.82 12.91
N ASP A 294 -27.79 -12.64 13.74
CA ASP A 294 -27.79 -13.14 15.11
C ASP A 294 -27.69 -14.68 15.13
N GLY A 295 -26.76 -15.22 15.92
CA GLY A 295 -26.49 -16.65 16.03
C GLY A 295 -25.50 -17.22 15.02
N GLU A 296 -24.96 -16.42 14.08
CA GLU A 296 -24.01 -16.90 13.08
C GLU A 296 -22.63 -17.22 13.63
N THR A 297 -21.98 -18.17 12.97
CA THR A 297 -20.55 -18.49 13.13
C THR A 297 -19.76 -17.89 11.98
N ILE A 298 -18.92 -16.91 12.28
CA ILE A 298 -18.10 -16.20 11.31
C ILE A 298 -16.65 -16.60 11.46
N LEU A 299 -16.00 -16.95 10.35
CA LEU A 299 -14.58 -17.27 10.33
C LEU A 299 -13.77 -16.07 9.84
N THR A 300 -12.63 -15.83 10.46
CA THR A 300 -11.64 -14.87 10.00
C THR A 300 -10.23 -15.46 10.00
N TYR A 301 -9.33 -14.79 9.28
CA TYR A 301 -7.93 -15.18 9.17
C TYR A 301 -7.02 -14.09 9.74
N ALA A 302 -6.09 -14.50 10.61
CA ALA A 302 -5.15 -13.65 11.33
C ALA A 302 -5.87 -12.51 12.07
N HIS A 303 -5.22 -11.34 12.17
CA HIS A 303 -5.80 -10.12 12.72
C HIS A 303 -5.91 -9.04 11.66
N HIS A 304 -7.07 -8.38 11.60
CA HIS A 304 -7.28 -7.16 10.83
C HIS A 304 -8.13 -6.16 11.63
N PRO A 305 -7.74 -4.88 11.74
CA PRO A 305 -8.44 -3.89 12.56
C PRO A 305 -9.91 -3.66 12.18
N LEU A 306 -10.22 -3.56 10.88
CA LEU A 306 -11.61 -3.43 10.41
C LEU A 306 -12.49 -4.60 10.85
N VAL A 307 -11.99 -5.83 10.71
CA VAL A 307 -12.72 -7.05 11.06
C VAL A 307 -12.95 -7.13 12.57
N GLN A 308 -11.94 -6.80 13.37
CA GLN A 308 -12.07 -6.71 14.83
C GLN A 308 -13.16 -5.73 15.24
N ARG A 309 -13.15 -4.51 14.67
CA ARG A 309 -14.16 -3.48 14.97
C ARG A 309 -15.55 -3.89 14.51
N ALA A 310 -15.68 -4.54 13.36
CA ALA A 310 -16.95 -5.09 12.88
C ALA A 310 -17.55 -6.12 13.85
N PHE A 311 -16.75 -7.06 14.35
CA PHE A 311 -17.22 -8.02 15.36
C PHE A 311 -17.64 -7.34 16.66
N ARG A 312 -16.83 -6.40 17.15
CA ARG A 312 -17.15 -5.64 18.35
C ARG A 312 -18.44 -4.84 18.19
N HIS A 313 -18.62 -4.15 17.07
CA HIS A 313 -19.82 -3.38 16.79
C HIS A 313 -21.07 -4.28 16.70
N ALA A 314 -20.99 -5.40 16.00
CA ALA A 314 -22.08 -6.37 15.92
C ALA A 314 -22.49 -6.91 17.31
N HIS A 315 -21.52 -7.23 18.17
CA HIS A 315 -21.81 -7.79 19.49
C HIS A 315 -22.22 -6.73 20.53
N VAL A 316 -21.40 -5.69 20.71
CA VAL A 316 -21.55 -4.72 21.80
C VAL A 316 -22.63 -3.70 21.49
N GLU A 317 -22.70 -3.21 20.25
CA GLU A 317 -23.61 -2.11 19.88
C GLU A 317 -24.94 -2.64 19.34
N GLN A 318 -24.91 -3.72 18.55
CA GLN A 318 -26.12 -4.30 17.96
C GLN A 318 -26.68 -5.48 18.78
N GLY A 319 -25.97 -5.95 19.81
CA GLY A 319 -26.45 -7.01 20.70
C GLY A 319 -26.50 -8.41 20.08
N LYS A 320 -25.82 -8.63 18.95
CA LYS A 320 -25.84 -9.92 18.24
C LYS A 320 -24.96 -10.95 18.94
N GLN A 321 -25.43 -12.18 18.97
CA GLN A 321 -24.68 -13.34 19.42
C GLN A 321 -23.91 -13.93 18.26
N VAL A 322 -22.60 -13.67 18.24
CA VAL A 322 -21.72 -14.12 17.15
C VAL A 322 -20.67 -15.06 17.73
N THR A 323 -20.46 -16.20 17.05
CA THR A 323 -19.31 -17.07 17.32
C THR A 323 -18.23 -16.81 16.29
N VAL A 324 -17.03 -16.45 16.75
CA VAL A 324 -15.90 -16.11 15.87
C VAL A 324 -14.89 -17.25 15.86
N ILE A 325 -14.60 -17.79 14.67
CA ILE A 325 -13.49 -18.72 14.46
C ILE A 325 -12.30 -17.91 13.91
N ILE A 326 -11.17 -17.93 14.61
CA ILE A 326 -9.95 -17.24 14.20
C ILE A 326 -8.93 -18.30 13.81
N ILE A 327 -8.61 -18.37 12.52
CA ILE A 327 -7.50 -19.18 12.02
C ILE A 327 -6.29 -18.25 11.89
N ASP A 328 -5.16 -18.63 12.45
CA ASP A 328 -3.97 -17.78 12.51
C ASP A 328 -2.84 -18.29 11.61
N ASP A 329 -1.92 -17.38 11.33
CA ASP A 329 -0.64 -17.71 10.71
C ASP A 329 0.33 -18.24 11.79
N PRO A 330 0.89 -19.45 11.65
CA PRO A 330 1.77 -20.04 12.65
C PRO A 330 3.07 -19.24 12.91
N PHE A 331 3.44 -18.32 12.02
CA PHE A 331 4.65 -17.50 12.14
C PHE A 331 4.39 -16.20 12.92
N GLU A 332 3.37 -15.43 12.54
CA GLU A 332 3.11 -14.11 13.15
C GLU A 332 2.14 -14.15 14.33
N LEU A 333 1.26 -15.15 14.39
CA LEU A 333 0.29 -15.39 15.48
C LEU A 333 -0.52 -14.13 15.90
N THR A 334 -0.83 -13.25 14.94
CA THR A 334 -1.53 -11.98 15.22
C THR A 334 -2.99 -12.18 15.64
N GLY A 335 -3.62 -13.26 15.19
CA GLY A 335 -4.97 -13.66 15.58
C GLY A 335 -5.10 -14.01 17.07
N LYS A 336 -3.99 -14.32 17.75
CA LYS A 336 -3.98 -14.53 19.20
C LYS A 336 -4.39 -13.27 19.97
N GLU A 337 -3.88 -12.12 19.58
CA GLU A 337 -4.25 -10.82 20.18
C GLU A 337 -5.70 -10.46 19.88
N LEU A 338 -6.18 -10.74 18.65
CA LEU A 338 -7.58 -10.61 18.29
C LEU A 338 -8.48 -11.47 19.20
N ALA A 339 -8.12 -12.75 19.39
CA ALA A 339 -8.88 -13.66 20.22
C ALA A 339 -9.00 -13.17 21.66
N LYS A 340 -7.90 -12.68 22.25
CA LYS A 340 -7.90 -12.09 23.59
C LYS A 340 -8.81 -10.86 23.66
N SER A 341 -8.73 -9.97 22.68
CA SER A 341 -9.54 -8.75 22.66
C SER A 341 -11.03 -9.07 22.55
N LEU A 342 -11.43 -9.95 21.62
CA LEU A 342 -12.84 -10.30 21.44
C LEU A 342 -13.40 -11.07 22.64
N ARG A 343 -12.59 -11.94 23.28
CA ARG A 343 -12.98 -12.59 24.53
C ARG A 343 -13.15 -11.61 25.68
N ALA A 344 -12.31 -10.57 25.77
CA ALA A 344 -12.45 -9.52 26.78
C ALA A 344 -13.73 -8.70 26.59
N ASP A 345 -14.16 -8.52 25.34
CA ASP A 345 -15.43 -7.87 24.98
C ASP A 345 -16.66 -8.80 25.12
N GLY A 346 -16.48 -10.08 25.50
CA GLY A 346 -17.57 -11.02 25.79
C GLY A 346 -17.97 -11.97 24.67
N LEU A 347 -17.35 -11.89 23.48
CA LEU A 347 -17.70 -12.71 22.32
C LEU A 347 -17.32 -14.18 22.50
N SER A 348 -18.05 -15.10 21.87
CA SER A 348 -17.64 -16.50 21.73
C SER A 348 -16.53 -16.63 20.70
N VAL A 349 -15.37 -17.18 21.08
CA VAL A 349 -14.19 -17.26 20.19
C VAL A 349 -13.59 -18.66 20.21
N ILE A 350 -13.33 -19.19 19.02
CA ILE A 350 -12.57 -20.41 18.78
C ILE A 350 -11.26 -19.99 18.08
N TYR A 351 -10.13 -20.27 18.71
CA TYR A 351 -8.81 -19.92 18.18
C TYR A 351 -8.08 -21.16 17.66
N VAL A 352 -7.57 -21.07 16.43
CA VAL A 352 -6.84 -22.14 15.74
C VAL A 352 -5.49 -21.58 15.26
N PRO A 353 -4.34 -22.04 15.78
CA PRO A 353 -3.02 -21.42 15.54
C PRO A 353 -2.39 -21.77 14.18
N GLY A 354 -3.19 -22.20 13.20
CA GLY A 354 -2.71 -22.63 11.90
C GLY A 354 -3.84 -23.07 10.97
N LEU A 355 -3.52 -23.30 9.69
CA LEU A 355 -4.46 -23.74 8.65
C LEU A 355 -4.89 -25.23 8.79
N ASN A 356 -4.42 -25.92 9.82
CA ASN A 356 -4.79 -27.32 10.06
C ASN A 356 -6.29 -27.46 10.31
N ALA A 357 -6.90 -28.49 9.72
CA ALA A 357 -8.34 -28.76 9.80
C ALA A 357 -9.24 -27.60 9.29
N LEU A 358 -8.73 -26.69 8.45
CA LEU A 358 -9.46 -25.56 7.86
C LEU A 358 -10.85 -25.95 7.34
N ARG A 359 -10.95 -27.04 6.57
CA ARG A 359 -12.23 -27.53 6.03
C ARG A 359 -13.24 -27.96 7.12
N ALA A 360 -12.77 -28.51 8.23
CA ALA A 360 -13.66 -28.91 9.33
C ALA A 360 -14.22 -27.69 10.08
N HIS A 361 -13.41 -26.63 10.20
CA HIS A 361 -13.87 -25.36 10.76
C HIS A 361 -14.85 -24.65 9.81
N LEU A 362 -14.53 -24.59 8.51
CA LEU A 362 -15.41 -24.00 7.49
C LEU A 362 -16.75 -24.73 7.35
N ALA A 363 -16.80 -26.06 7.56
CA ALA A 363 -18.05 -26.81 7.50
C ALA A 363 -19.11 -26.36 8.52
N ASN A 364 -18.70 -25.65 9.58
CA ASN A 364 -19.58 -25.08 10.60
C ASN A 364 -19.56 -23.55 10.60
N THR A 365 -19.23 -22.93 9.46
CA THR A 365 -19.11 -21.48 9.31
C THR A 365 -20.17 -21.00 8.31
N ASP A 366 -20.87 -19.91 8.66
CA ASP A 366 -21.89 -19.31 7.79
C ASP A 366 -21.25 -18.33 6.78
N MET A 367 -20.19 -17.64 7.20
CA MET A 367 -19.49 -16.66 6.37
C MET A 367 -18.02 -16.48 6.80
N VAL A 368 -17.16 -16.21 5.82
CA VAL A 368 -15.78 -15.78 6.04
C VAL A 368 -15.68 -14.27 5.89
N LEU A 369 -15.13 -13.60 6.90
CA LEU A 369 -14.89 -12.16 6.92
C LEU A 369 -13.38 -11.91 7.04
N VAL A 370 -12.80 -11.24 6.05
CA VAL A 370 -11.35 -10.96 5.97
C VAL A 370 -11.10 -9.51 5.63
N GLY A 371 -9.99 -8.94 6.09
CA GLY A 371 -9.56 -7.61 5.68
C GLY A 371 -8.61 -7.69 4.49
N ALA A 372 -8.80 -6.79 3.52
CA ALA A 372 -7.95 -6.69 2.34
C ALA A 372 -6.99 -5.50 2.48
N GLU A 373 -5.71 -5.78 2.24
CA GLU A 373 -4.64 -4.79 2.22
C GLU A 373 -4.65 -3.96 0.91
N ALA A 374 -5.20 -4.54 -0.16
CA ALA A 374 -5.52 -3.84 -1.40
C ALA A 374 -6.50 -4.61 -2.28
N MET A 375 -7.18 -3.88 -3.18
CA MET A 375 -7.95 -4.46 -4.28
C MET A 375 -7.35 -4.04 -5.63
N PHE A 376 -7.06 -5.01 -6.48
CA PHE A 376 -6.58 -4.78 -7.84
C PHE A 376 -7.73 -4.51 -8.81
N SER A 377 -7.43 -3.85 -9.94
CA SER A 377 -8.46 -3.45 -10.92
C SER A 377 -9.17 -4.62 -11.61
N ASN A 378 -8.56 -5.80 -11.61
CA ASN A 378 -9.20 -7.06 -12.04
C ASN A 378 -10.07 -7.72 -10.96
N GLY A 379 -10.27 -7.07 -9.80
CA GLY A 379 -11.06 -7.60 -8.70
C GLY A 379 -10.32 -8.56 -7.78
N ALA A 380 -9.03 -8.85 -8.04
CA ALA A 380 -8.23 -9.67 -7.15
C ALA A 380 -7.96 -8.96 -5.82
N MET A 381 -8.06 -9.69 -4.72
CA MET A 381 -7.87 -9.20 -3.36
C MET A 381 -6.45 -9.52 -2.89
N TYR A 382 -5.72 -8.51 -2.44
CA TYR A 382 -4.41 -8.62 -1.82
C TYR A 382 -4.57 -8.62 -0.31
N ALA A 383 -4.10 -9.68 0.37
CA ALA A 383 -4.26 -9.84 1.81
C ALA A 383 -3.09 -10.62 2.41
N ARG A 384 -3.10 -10.85 3.73
CA ARG A 384 -2.05 -11.62 4.42
C ARG A 384 -1.95 -13.04 3.87
N ALA A 385 -0.73 -13.56 3.77
CA ALA A 385 -0.47 -14.89 3.21
C ALA A 385 -1.27 -15.96 3.97
N GLY A 386 -2.03 -16.78 3.24
CA GLY A 386 -2.98 -17.78 3.75
C GLY A 386 -4.45 -17.39 3.56
N THR A 387 -4.73 -16.11 3.25
CA THR A 387 -6.10 -15.65 2.95
C THR A 387 -6.64 -16.34 1.69
N CYS A 388 -5.80 -16.54 0.67
CA CYS A 388 -6.19 -17.24 -0.56
C CYS A 388 -6.55 -18.70 -0.29
N ASP A 389 -5.81 -19.38 0.58
CA ASP A 389 -6.10 -20.77 0.97
C ASP A 389 -7.44 -20.88 1.71
N VAL A 390 -7.73 -19.94 2.61
CA VAL A 390 -9.03 -19.84 3.29
C VAL A 390 -10.16 -19.60 2.28
N ALA A 391 -9.97 -18.67 1.35
CA ALA A 391 -10.99 -18.31 0.35
C ALA A 391 -11.30 -19.46 -0.62
N ILE A 392 -10.28 -20.17 -1.10
CA ILE A 392 -10.46 -21.36 -1.96
C ILE A 392 -11.22 -22.45 -1.21
N ALA A 393 -10.81 -22.76 0.02
CA ALA A 393 -11.46 -23.80 0.82
C ALA A 393 -12.92 -23.43 1.18
N ALA A 394 -13.19 -22.15 1.43
CA ALA A 394 -14.54 -21.65 1.70
C ALA A 394 -15.43 -21.80 0.46
N GLN A 395 -14.93 -21.41 -0.72
CA GLN A 395 -15.67 -21.58 -1.98
C GLN A 395 -16.00 -23.05 -2.26
N ASP A 396 -15.05 -23.96 -2.06
CA ASP A 396 -15.26 -25.42 -2.25
C ASP A 396 -16.42 -25.96 -1.40
N LEU A 397 -16.72 -25.32 -0.27
CA LEU A 397 -17.78 -25.67 0.68
C LEU A 397 -19.04 -24.80 0.51
N GLY A 398 -19.05 -23.87 -0.46
CA GLY A 398 -20.16 -22.94 -0.67
C GLY A 398 -20.30 -21.86 0.40
N VAL A 399 -19.27 -21.64 1.22
CA VAL A 399 -19.24 -20.57 2.23
C VAL A 399 -18.83 -19.26 1.55
N GLN A 400 -19.59 -18.19 1.81
CA GLN A 400 -19.32 -16.87 1.24
C GLN A 400 -18.08 -16.21 1.88
N VAL A 401 -17.29 -15.54 1.06
CA VAL A 401 -16.08 -14.82 1.47
C VAL A 401 -16.26 -13.33 1.22
N VAL A 402 -16.23 -12.55 2.29
CA VAL A 402 -16.43 -11.10 2.25
C VAL A 402 -15.15 -10.39 2.67
N GLY A 403 -14.63 -9.57 1.75
CA GLY A 403 -13.47 -8.70 2.00
C GLY A 403 -13.91 -7.34 2.54
N LEU A 404 -13.22 -6.83 3.56
CA LEU A 404 -13.36 -5.45 4.05
C LEU A 404 -12.19 -4.62 3.54
N SER A 405 -12.46 -3.50 2.86
CA SER A 405 -11.39 -2.64 2.34
C SER A 405 -11.88 -1.20 2.12
N GLU A 406 -11.07 -0.25 2.54
CA GLU A 406 -11.24 1.17 2.23
C GLU A 406 -10.87 1.42 0.76
N THR A 407 -11.58 2.33 0.08
CA THR A 407 -11.26 2.61 -1.34
C THR A 407 -9.86 3.18 -1.56
N ILE A 408 -9.22 3.75 -0.54
CA ILE A 408 -7.84 4.24 -0.64
C ILE A 408 -6.83 3.11 -0.87
N ASN A 409 -7.20 1.87 -0.53
CA ASN A 409 -6.39 0.67 -0.76
C ASN A 409 -6.55 0.11 -2.19
N PHE A 410 -7.40 0.69 -3.04
CA PHE A 410 -7.62 0.22 -4.40
C PHE A 410 -6.49 0.65 -5.34
N THR A 411 -6.16 -0.18 -6.34
CA THR A 411 -5.10 0.12 -7.30
C THR A 411 -5.51 -0.21 -8.73
N GLU A 412 -5.07 0.63 -9.68
CA GLU A 412 -5.26 0.38 -11.11
C GLU A 412 -4.46 -0.82 -11.63
N ARG A 413 -3.46 -1.26 -10.86
CA ARG A 413 -2.64 -2.42 -11.19
C ARG A 413 -3.50 -3.69 -11.23
N VAL A 414 -2.97 -4.70 -11.91
CA VAL A 414 -3.56 -6.03 -12.04
C VAL A 414 -2.58 -7.04 -11.48
N ALA A 415 -3.05 -7.95 -10.64
CA ALA A 415 -2.28 -9.08 -10.15
C ALA A 415 -2.89 -10.39 -10.61
N MET A 416 -2.06 -11.29 -11.12
CA MET A 416 -2.45 -12.64 -11.56
C MET A 416 -1.90 -13.74 -10.65
N ASP A 417 -0.84 -13.43 -9.90
CA ASP A 417 -0.14 -14.32 -8.99
C ASP A 417 0.27 -13.56 -7.71
N SER A 418 0.68 -14.32 -6.69
CA SER A 418 1.16 -13.79 -5.42
C SER A 418 2.65 -13.41 -5.43
N LEU A 419 3.34 -13.44 -6.57
CA LEU A 419 4.80 -13.20 -6.67
C LEU A 419 5.14 -11.83 -7.27
N THR A 420 4.23 -11.25 -8.05
CA THR A 420 4.47 -10.01 -8.77
C THR A 420 4.56 -8.81 -7.81
N TYR A 421 3.65 -8.76 -6.83
CA TYR A 421 3.62 -7.73 -5.80
C TYR A 421 3.65 -8.40 -4.43
N ASN A 422 4.84 -8.53 -3.83
CA ASN A 422 4.95 -9.14 -2.51
C ASN A 422 6.21 -8.69 -1.77
N GLU A 423 6.23 -8.99 -0.48
CA GLU A 423 7.34 -8.75 0.43
C GLU A 423 7.72 -10.08 1.10
N ILE A 424 9.02 -10.29 1.25
CA ILE A 424 9.58 -11.43 1.98
C ILE A 424 9.72 -11.06 3.46
N ASP A 425 9.31 -11.98 4.31
CA ASP A 425 9.52 -11.90 5.75
C ASP A 425 11.03 -11.98 6.07
N PRO A 426 11.62 -10.94 6.68
CA PRO A 426 13.05 -10.95 7.00
C PRO A 426 13.43 -11.97 8.08
N GLU A 427 12.51 -12.35 8.98
CA GLU A 427 12.78 -13.31 10.06
C GLU A 427 12.69 -14.75 9.58
N ASN A 428 11.88 -15.00 8.55
CA ASN A 428 11.67 -16.31 7.94
C ASN A 428 12.25 -16.38 6.52
N ASN A 429 13.48 -15.88 6.35
CA ASN A 429 14.26 -15.94 5.12
C ASN A 429 15.57 -16.70 5.34
N SER A 430 15.70 -17.87 4.75
CA SER A 430 16.84 -18.78 4.88
C SER A 430 17.34 -19.26 3.52
N ASN A 431 18.46 -19.99 3.48
CA ASN A 431 18.93 -20.60 2.22
C ASN A 431 18.01 -21.73 1.73
N ASP A 432 17.23 -22.34 2.63
CA ASP A 432 16.33 -23.46 2.30
C ASP A 432 14.96 -22.98 1.80
N GLY A 433 14.59 -21.75 2.11
CA GLY A 433 13.31 -21.15 1.73
C GLY A 433 13.06 -19.82 2.39
N PHE A 434 12.04 -19.12 1.89
CA PHE A 434 11.58 -17.84 2.40
C PHE A 434 10.06 -17.81 2.51
N ARG A 435 9.54 -16.99 3.42
CA ARG A 435 8.11 -16.73 3.60
C ARG A 435 7.70 -15.43 2.91
N LEU A 436 6.58 -15.48 2.18
CA LEU A 436 5.89 -14.29 1.70
C LEU A 436 4.93 -13.78 2.77
N LEU A 437 4.80 -12.46 2.88
CA LEU A 437 3.90 -11.83 3.86
C LEU A 437 2.44 -11.75 3.39
N PHE A 438 2.23 -11.72 2.08
CA PHE A 438 0.93 -11.52 1.48
C PHE A 438 0.63 -12.57 0.42
N ASP A 439 -0.63 -12.67 0.01
CA ASP A 439 -1.06 -13.41 -1.16
C ASP A 439 -2.11 -12.65 -1.97
N THR A 440 -2.35 -13.12 -3.19
CA THR A 440 -3.39 -12.59 -4.06
C THR A 440 -4.48 -13.65 -4.24
N THR A 441 -5.68 -13.31 -3.79
CA THR A 441 -6.89 -14.10 -3.95
C THR A 441 -7.63 -13.63 -5.20
N GLN A 442 -7.89 -14.54 -6.15
CA GLN A 442 -8.61 -14.19 -7.37
C GLN A 442 -10.06 -13.80 -7.07
N ASP A 443 -10.61 -12.91 -7.89
CA ASP A 443 -11.97 -12.37 -7.82
C ASP A 443 -13.05 -13.46 -7.69
N LYS A 444 -12.87 -14.60 -8.38
CA LYS A 444 -13.80 -15.74 -8.33
C LYS A 444 -13.94 -16.37 -6.95
N HIS A 445 -12.97 -16.21 -6.06
CA HIS A 445 -12.97 -16.77 -4.70
C HIS A 445 -13.51 -15.78 -3.65
N VAL A 446 -13.77 -14.53 -4.05
CA VAL A 446 -14.26 -13.47 -3.16
C VAL A 446 -15.68 -13.12 -3.58
N THR A 447 -16.65 -13.37 -2.69
CA THR A 447 -18.07 -13.18 -2.96
C THR A 447 -18.42 -11.69 -3.09
N ALA A 448 -17.87 -10.87 -2.18
CA ALA A 448 -18.16 -9.44 -2.14
C ALA A 448 -17.04 -8.67 -1.43
N VAL A 449 -16.98 -7.36 -1.70
CA VAL A 449 -16.10 -6.41 -1.00
C VAL A 449 -16.95 -5.28 -0.43
N ILE A 450 -16.86 -5.10 0.89
CA ILE A 450 -17.50 -3.99 1.59
C ILE A 450 -16.51 -2.82 1.65
N THR A 451 -16.99 -1.68 1.16
CA THR A 451 -16.28 -0.40 1.15
C THR A 451 -17.16 0.68 1.76
N GLU A 452 -16.64 1.88 1.93
CA GLU A 452 -17.44 3.05 2.33
C GLU A 452 -18.48 3.48 1.29
N LEU A 453 -18.41 2.95 0.05
CA LEU A 453 -19.42 3.13 -0.99
C LEU A 453 -20.54 2.07 -0.92
N GLY A 454 -20.44 1.14 0.04
CA GLY A 454 -21.37 0.04 0.26
C GLY A 454 -20.82 -1.33 -0.14
N ASN A 455 -21.71 -2.31 -0.22
CA ASN A 455 -21.41 -3.66 -0.64
C ASN A 455 -21.26 -3.73 -2.17
N THR A 456 -20.09 -4.14 -2.65
CA THR A 456 -19.72 -4.13 -4.06
C THR A 456 -19.21 -5.48 -4.53
N ALA A 457 -19.49 -5.81 -5.79
CA ALA A 457 -18.85 -6.96 -6.44
C ALA A 457 -17.37 -6.64 -6.73
N THR A 458 -16.51 -7.66 -6.67
CA THR A 458 -15.08 -7.55 -7.01
C THR A 458 -14.83 -7.01 -8.41
N SER A 459 -15.69 -7.34 -9.37
CA SER A 459 -15.62 -6.84 -10.75
C SER A 459 -15.88 -5.32 -10.88
N SER A 460 -16.47 -4.69 -9.87
CA SER A 460 -16.78 -3.26 -9.85
C SER A 460 -15.59 -2.38 -9.44
N VAL A 461 -14.48 -2.96 -8.98
CA VAL A 461 -13.30 -2.20 -8.50
C VAL A 461 -12.78 -1.21 -9.54
N ALA A 462 -12.67 -1.61 -10.82
CA ALA A 462 -12.25 -0.71 -11.90
C ALA A 462 -13.25 0.42 -12.20
N ALA A 463 -14.54 0.22 -11.93
CA ALA A 463 -15.53 1.29 -12.08
C ALA A 463 -15.46 2.27 -10.91
N ILE A 464 -15.24 1.77 -9.70
CA ILE A 464 -15.04 2.58 -8.49
C ILE A 464 -13.78 3.45 -8.64
N LEU A 465 -12.66 2.87 -9.09
CA LEU A 465 -11.43 3.63 -9.34
C LEU A 465 -11.65 4.79 -10.30
N ARG A 466 -12.32 4.56 -11.43
CA ARG A 466 -12.66 5.63 -12.39
C ARG A 466 -13.48 6.75 -11.75
N LYS A 467 -14.50 6.39 -10.95
CA LYS A 467 -15.31 7.36 -10.24
C LYS A 467 -14.50 8.17 -9.22
N LEU A 468 -13.51 7.56 -8.57
CA LEU A 468 -12.63 8.22 -7.61
C LEU A 468 -11.59 9.13 -8.26
N GLU A 469 -11.29 8.97 -9.55
CA GLU A 469 -10.41 9.90 -10.28
C GLU A 469 -11.14 11.15 -10.80
N GLU A 470 -12.46 11.05 -10.99
CA GLU A 470 -13.32 12.16 -11.38
C GLU A 470 -13.66 13.11 -10.21
N LEU A 471 -13.50 12.63 -8.97
CA LEU A 471 -13.71 13.35 -7.71
C LEU A 471 -12.40 13.93 -7.18
#